data_AF-A0A1I7V162-F1
#
_entry.id   AF-A0A1I7V162-F1
#
_cell.length_a   1.000
_cell.length_b   1.000
_cell.length_c   1.000
_cell.angle_alpha   90.00
_cell.angle_beta   90.00
_cell.angle_gamma   90.00
#
_symmetry.space_group_name_H-M   'P 1'
#
loop_
_entity.id
_entity.type
_entity.pdbx_description
1 polymer ?
#
loop_
_entity_poly.entity_id
_entity_poly.type
_entity_poly.pdbx_seq_one_letter_code
_entity_poly.pdbx_strand_id
1 'polypeptide(L)'
;MPKYVGISIFKEIGSNVVKSGVGSAMRSKVFAENTQKYTTLKARELKTCGKELYAKCPGIRKTEERLGYNATKVTIEQAYNKNPTIRVDSFMIEFEKAEMRNYKSHCNVKMTNEWTGKSVKKLVPLDHELAAEQWIRYTFNRPSTVIYDLGVDIRLGFSIFGCRHCILNLDIPMTIINLILTKGFTQGLCLKATVPVKRLKINNLFGDDIIKTARSITVTHYNHTGFEHLLGLQANQIYLSNVPFSFDELTTYCRSISGHRPIGFRCQSVMGRNIDLNLLAERLNARETFLHERKCFTISIDDTSELNVSNLYDALVIEVNAKGTAIDPE
;
A
#
# COMPACT_ATOMS: atom_id res chain seq x y z
N MET A 1 11.58 20.67 8.14
CA MET A 1 10.51 19.99 7.37
C MET A 1 10.09 20.89 6.21
N PRO A 2 10.34 20.53 4.94
CA PRO A 2 10.07 21.43 3.82
C PRO A 2 8.57 21.40 3.47
N LYS A 3 7.90 22.55 3.63
CA LYS A 3 6.46 22.79 3.44
C LYS A 3 6.02 23.07 1.98
N TYR A 4 6.83 22.75 0.96
CA TYR A 4 6.58 23.27 -0.40
C TYR A 4 6.95 22.31 -1.55
N VAL A 5 6.37 21.11 -1.59
CA VAL A 5 6.57 20.19 -2.73
C VAL A 5 5.30 19.97 -3.58
N GLY A 6 4.11 20.38 -3.12
CA GLY A 6 2.85 20.16 -3.84
C GLY A 6 2.49 21.15 -4.97
N ILE A 7 3.30 22.18 -5.25
CA ILE A 7 2.91 23.27 -6.18
C ILE A 7 3.39 23.05 -7.62
N SER A 8 4.41 22.23 -7.86
CA SER A 8 4.99 22.04 -9.21
C SER A 8 4.10 21.19 -10.14
N ILE A 9 3.33 20.24 -9.60
CA ILE A 9 2.56 19.25 -10.38
C ILE A 9 1.37 19.89 -11.14
N PHE A 10 0.90 21.08 -10.74
CA PHE A 10 -0.23 21.75 -11.38
C PHE A 10 0.14 22.83 -12.41
N LYS A 11 1.43 23.14 -12.64
CA LYS A 11 1.80 24.27 -13.52
C LYS A 11 2.33 23.89 -14.91
N GLU A 12 2.64 22.62 -15.17
CA GLU A 12 2.83 22.14 -16.56
C GLU A 12 1.52 22.13 -17.35
N ILE A 13 0.40 22.25 -16.62
CA ILE A 13 -0.96 22.39 -17.12
C ILE A 13 -1.43 23.77 -16.61
N GLY A 14 -1.11 24.86 -17.33
CA GLY A 14 -1.63 26.25 -17.28
C GLY A 14 -2.13 26.89 -15.95
N SER A 15 -1.46 27.99 -15.58
CA SER A 15 -1.58 28.84 -14.38
C SER A 15 -2.94 29.50 -14.06
N ASN A 16 -3.33 29.50 -12.77
CA ASN A 16 -3.64 30.72 -11.99
C ASN A 16 -3.75 30.48 -10.46
N VAL A 17 -3.55 31.57 -9.71
CA VAL A 17 -3.77 31.82 -8.26
C VAL A 17 -2.55 31.76 -7.33
N VAL A 18 -2.26 32.93 -6.71
CA VAL A 18 -1.32 33.16 -5.58
C VAL A 18 -2.06 34.01 -4.53
N LYS A 19 -1.96 33.67 -3.24
CA LYS A 19 -1.48 34.50 -2.09
C LYS A 19 -2.05 34.09 -0.71
N SER A 20 -1.24 34.46 0.30
CA SER A 20 -1.32 34.41 1.79
C SER A 20 -0.91 33.08 2.47
N GLY A 21 -0.09 33.03 3.52
CA GLY A 21 0.53 34.04 4.40
C GLY A 21 1.53 33.37 5.39
N VAL A 22 2.29 34.20 6.11
CA VAL A 22 3.57 34.03 6.84
C VAL A 22 3.51 33.24 8.17
N GLY A 23 4.64 32.63 8.60
CA GLY A 23 4.94 32.44 10.04
C GLY A 23 6.03 31.42 10.47
N SER A 24 7.24 31.92 10.76
CA SER A 24 8.24 31.48 11.78
C SER A 24 8.95 30.09 11.69
N ALA A 25 10.13 29.83 12.25
CA ALA A 25 11.52 30.33 12.12
C ALA A 25 12.41 29.39 12.97
N MET A 26 13.48 28.77 12.43
CA MET A 26 14.77 28.53 13.13
C MET A 26 15.83 27.78 12.28
N ARG A 27 16.93 28.52 12.01
CA ARG A 27 18.38 28.23 12.08
C ARG A 27 19.02 27.04 11.31
N SER A 28 19.80 27.37 10.28
CA SER A 28 21.25 27.06 10.21
C SER A 28 21.98 28.10 9.33
N LYS A 29 23.19 28.54 9.75
CA LYS A 29 23.89 29.75 9.26
C LYS A 29 24.45 29.67 7.84
N VAL A 30 24.45 28.49 7.20
CA VAL A 30 24.88 28.30 5.80
C VAL A 30 23.73 28.50 4.80
N PHE A 31 22.49 28.54 5.29
CA PHE A 31 21.30 28.87 4.49
C PHE A 31 21.10 30.38 4.30
N ALA A 32 21.67 31.23 5.17
CA ALA A 32 21.35 32.66 5.21
C ALA A 32 21.85 33.44 3.99
N GLU A 33 23.05 33.14 3.50
CA GLU A 33 23.65 33.88 2.37
C GLU A 33 22.99 33.57 1.03
N ASN A 34 22.54 32.32 0.83
CA ASN A 34 21.71 31.98 -0.33
C ASN A 34 20.31 32.58 -0.19
N THR A 35 19.71 32.55 1.01
CA THR A 35 18.36 33.11 1.23
C THR A 35 18.29 34.61 0.97
N GLN A 36 19.36 35.36 1.22
CA GLN A 36 19.38 36.82 1.01
C GLN A 36 19.40 37.19 -0.49
N LYS A 37 20.07 36.42 -1.36
CA LYS A 37 19.94 36.58 -2.83
C LYS A 37 18.55 36.17 -3.34
N TYR A 38 17.94 35.12 -2.78
CA TYR A 38 16.61 34.65 -3.18
C TYR A 38 15.44 35.52 -2.68
N THR A 39 15.62 36.30 -1.61
CA THR A 39 14.56 37.16 -1.06
C THR A 39 14.39 38.46 -1.86
N THR A 40 15.48 38.99 -2.43
CA THR A 40 15.45 40.23 -3.24
C THR A 40 14.84 40.02 -4.63
N LEU A 41 14.92 38.81 -5.18
CA LEU A 41 14.22 38.40 -6.42
C LEU A 41 12.72 38.13 -6.21
N LYS A 42 12.28 37.90 -4.95
CA LYS A 42 10.91 37.45 -4.63
C LYS A 42 9.85 38.55 -4.59
N ALA A 43 10.21 39.84 -4.66
CA ALA A 43 9.23 40.93 -4.59
C ALA A 43 8.78 41.46 -5.95
N ARG A 44 9.51 41.21 -7.05
CA ARG A 44 9.22 41.81 -8.37
C ARG A 44 8.80 40.85 -9.49
N GLU A 45 8.93 39.53 -9.34
CA GLU A 45 8.68 38.58 -10.47
C GLU A 45 7.75 37.38 -10.17
N LEU A 46 6.84 37.47 -9.20
CA LEU A 46 5.90 36.37 -8.88
C LEU A 46 4.70 36.25 -9.85
N LYS A 47 4.96 36.46 -11.15
CA LYS A 47 4.05 36.18 -12.26
C LYS A 47 4.72 35.35 -13.36
N THR A 48 5.78 34.61 -13.04
CA THR A 48 6.45 33.73 -14.01
C THR A 48 5.74 32.39 -14.12
N CYS A 49 5.44 31.99 -15.35
CA CYS A 49 4.85 30.71 -15.71
C CYS A 49 5.83 29.56 -15.38
N GLY A 50 5.36 28.35 -15.04
CA GLY A 50 6.25 27.21 -14.73
C GLY A 50 7.20 26.89 -15.89
N LYS A 51 6.76 27.09 -17.13
CA LYS A 51 7.63 27.01 -18.32
C LYS A 51 8.76 28.04 -18.31
N GLU A 52 8.50 29.25 -17.84
CA GLU A 52 9.54 30.28 -17.69
C GLU A 52 10.48 29.97 -16.53
N LEU A 53 9.98 29.40 -15.42
CA LEU A 53 10.83 28.94 -14.33
C LEU A 53 11.74 27.80 -14.80
N TYR A 54 11.23 26.81 -15.51
CA TYR A 54 12.02 25.69 -16.01
C TYR A 54 12.94 26.08 -17.18
N ALA A 55 12.55 27.07 -17.99
CA ALA A 55 13.41 27.65 -19.02
C ALA A 55 14.55 28.50 -18.39
N LYS A 56 14.25 29.28 -17.36
CA LYS A 56 15.25 30.09 -16.62
C LYS A 56 16.11 29.24 -15.69
N CYS A 57 15.59 28.13 -15.18
CA CYS A 57 16.23 27.26 -14.20
C CYS A 57 16.05 25.76 -14.54
N PRO A 58 16.63 25.28 -15.64
CA PRO A 58 16.50 23.87 -16.07
C PRO A 58 17.07 22.88 -15.05
N GLY A 59 18.00 23.32 -14.18
CA GLY A 59 18.51 22.51 -13.07
C GLY A 59 17.43 22.10 -12.06
N ILE A 60 16.40 22.93 -11.84
CA ILE A 60 15.28 22.60 -10.94
C ILE A 60 14.46 21.46 -11.55
N ARG A 61 14.12 21.57 -12.85
CA ARG A 61 13.42 20.51 -13.59
C ARG A 61 14.18 19.18 -13.53
N LYS A 62 15.49 19.22 -13.85
CA LYS A 62 16.36 18.03 -13.78
C LYS A 62 16.43 17.42 -12.38
N THR A 63 16.34 18.24 -11.34
CA THR A 63 16.37 17.76 -9.95
C THR A 63 15.02 17.14 -9.56
N GLU A 64 13.90 17.80 -9.89
CA GLU A 64 12.56 17.26 -9.67
C GLU A 64 12.37 15.92 -10.40
N GLU A 65 12.77 15.82 -11.67
CA GLU A 65 12.65 14.59 -12.47
C GLU A 65 13.53 13.43 -11.93
N ARG A 66 14.59 13.73 -11.19
CA ARG A 66 15.52 12.72 -10.62
C ARG A 66 15.17 12.28 -9.20
N LEU A 67 14.48 13.12 -8.43
CA LEU A 67 14.16 12.82 -7.04
C LEU A 67 12.83 12.07 -6.95
N GLY A 68 12.90 10.86 -6.39
CA GLY A 68 11.72 10.11 -5.98
C GLY A 68 10.91 10.89 -4.95
N TYR A 69 9.60 10.74 -5.01
CA TYR A 69 8.71 11.41 -4.06
C TYR A 69 8.70 10.64 -2.73
N ASN A 70 8.61 11.37 -1.61
CA ASN A 70 8.45 10.76 -0.29
C ASN A 70 7.08 11.18 0.28
N ALA A 71 6.08 10.31 0.13
CA ALA A 71 4.72 10.55 0.58
C ALA A 71 4.43 9.79 1.86
N THR A 72 3.76 10.44 2.82
CA THR A 72 3.33 9.77 4.05
C THR A 72 2.14 8.88 3.75
N LYS A 73 1.15 9.41 3.02
CA LYS A 73 -0.06 8.66 2.69
C LYS A 73 -0.49 8.91 1.26
N VAL A 74 -0.75 7.83 0.52
CA VAL A 74 -1.34 7.87 -0.81
C VAL A 74 -2.58 6.99 -0.81
N THR A 75 -3.69 7.47 -1.37
CA THR A 75 -4.89 6.65 -1.57
C THR A 75 -5.35 6.81 -3.02
N ILE A 76 -5.55 5.69 -3.70
CA ILE A 76 -5.95 5.65 -5.10
C ILE A 76 -7.29 4.93 -5.18
N GLU A 77 -8.28 5.61 -5.70
CA GLU A 77 -9.65 5.12 -5.85
C GLU A 77 -10.04 5.17 -7.33
N GLN A 78 -10.41 4.02 -7.88
CA GLN A 78 -10.92 3.87 -9.24
C GLN A 78 -12.06 2.86 -9.26
N ALA A 79 -13.22 3.26 -9.77
CA ALA A 79 -14.37 2.37 -9.95
C ALA A 79 -15.22 2.81 -11.15
N TYR A 80 -15.92 1.88 -11.79
CA TYR A 80 -16.63 2.17 -13.05
C TYR A 80 -17.65 3.33 -12.98
N ASN A 81 -18.29 3.50 -11.82
CA ASN A 81 -19.33 4.51 -11.58
C ASN A 81 -18.79 5.74 -10.84
N LYS A 82 -17.47 5.89 -10.73
CA LYS A 82 -16.83 6.99 -10.01
C LYS A 82 -15.68 7.56 -10.81
N ASN A 83 -15.53 8.87 -10.72
CA ASN A 83 -14.33 9.53 -11.22
C ASN A 83 -13.11 9.05 -10.44
N PRO A 84 -11.96 8.76 -11.10
CA PRO A 84 -10.72 8.47 -10.42
C PRO A 84 -10.40 9.56 -9.40
N THR A 85 -10.00 9.15 -8.21
CA THR A 85 -9.59 10.05 -7.14
C THR A 85 -8.27 9.58 -6.59
N ILE A 86 -7.33 10.52 -6.44
CA ILE A 86 -6.02 10.27 -5.86
C ILE A 86 -5.84 11.23 -4.70
N ARG A 87 -5.50 10.71 -3.53
CA ARG A 87 -5.13 11.51 -2.37
C ARG A 87 -3.65 11.34 -2.11
N VAL A 88 -2.91 12.44 -1.98
CA VAL A 88 -1.50 12.45 -1.58
C VAL A 88 -1.35 13.40 -0.42
N ASP A 89 -1.05 12.85 0.74
CA ASP A 89 -0.98 13.51 2.04
C ASP A 89 -2.26 14.32 2.35
N SER A 90 -2.31 15.60 1.97
CA SER A 90 -3.42 16.53 2.25
C SER A 90 -3.98 17.16 0.98
N PHE A 91 -3.67 16.57 -0.16
CA PHE A 91 -4.20 16.96 -1.45
C PHE A 91 -5.07 15.85 -2.00
N MET A 92 -6.30 16.20 -2.35
CA MET A 92 -7.21 15.34 -3.10
C MET A 92 -7.24 15.81 -4.55
N ILE A 93 -7.00 14.89 -5.48
CA ILE A 93 -7.03 15.11 -6.92
C ILE A 93 -8.19 14.30 -7.50
N GLU A 94 -9.15 14.98 -8.11
CA GLU A 94 -10.35 14.42 -8.72
C GLU A 94 -10.26 14.57 -10.24
N PHE A 95 -10.55 13.48 -10.98
CA PHE A 95 -10.51 13.45 -12.44
C PHE A 95 -11.94 13.33 -12.99
N GLU A 96 -12.63 14.45 -13.10
CA GLU A 96 -14.03 14.48 -13.52
C GLU A 96 -14.15 14.43 -15.06
N LYS A 97 -15.10 13.64 -15.57
CA LYS A 97 -15.49 13.75 -17.00
C LYS A 97 -16.03 15.15 -17.27
N ALA A 98 -15.55 15.79 -18.34
CA ALA A 98 -16.13 17.05 -18.80
C ALA A 98 -17.35 16.75 -19.69
N GLU A 99 -18.52 17.27 -19.31
CA GLU A 99 -19.72 17.20 -20.15
C GLU A 99 -19.60 18.18 -21.32
N MET A 100 -19.12 17.69 -22.47
CA MET A 100 -19.10 18.47 -23.71
C MET A 100 -19.77 17.70 -24.85
N ARG A 101 -20.73 18.37 -25.51
CA ARG A 101 -21.64 17.78 -26.51
C ARG A 101 -20.96 17.32 -27.81
N ASN A 102 -19.75 17.79 -28.12
CA ASN A 102 -19.08 17.54 -29.40
C ASN A 102 -17.61 17.10 -29.18
N TYR A 103 -17.37 15.81 -29.42
CA TYR A 103 -16.10 15.03 -29.42
C TYR A 103 -14.76 15.72 -29.10
N LYS A 104 -14.26 15.43 -27.89
CA LYS A 104 -12.95 14.84 -27.53
C LYS A 104 -13.04 14.58 -26.02
N SER A 105 -12.58 13.43 -25.54
CA SER A 105 -12.59 13.13 -24.11
C SER A 105 -11.74 14.19 -23.38
N HIS A 106 -12.42 15.09 -22.68
CA HIS A 106 -11.78 16.09 -21.83
C HIS A 106 -12.05 15.74 -20.38
N CYS A 107 -11.09 16.06 -19.52
CA CYS A 107 -11.17 15.83 -18.10
C CYS A 107 -11.00 17.16 -17.37
N ASN A 108 -11.85 17.34 -16.38
CA ASN A 108 -11.72 18.37 -15.37
C ASN A 108 -10.89 17.81 -14.22
N VAL A 109 -9.61 18.17 -14.18
CA VAL A 109 -8.72 17.82 -13.07
C VAL A 109 -8.87 18.88 -11.99
N LYS A 110 -9.35 18.48 -10.81
CA LYS A 110 -9.49 19.37 -9.65
C LYS A 110 -8.57 18.88 -8.55
N MET A 111 -7.70 19.75 -8.05
CA MET A 111 -6.92 19.49 -6.83
C MET A 111 -7.40 20.38 -5.72
N THR A 112 -7.73 19.77 -4.60
CA THR A 112 -8.18 20.42 -3.37
C THR A 112 -7.15 20.16 -2.29
N ASN A 113 -6.66 21.22 -1.65
CA ASN A 113 -5.92 21.08 -0.41
C ASN A 113 -6.93 20.90 0.73
N GLU A 114 -7.01 19.70 1.29
CA GLU A 114 -8.02 19.31 2.27
C GLU A 114 -7.89 20.08 3.60
N TRP A 115 -6.70 20.56 3.94
CA TRP A 115 -6.51 21.39 5.15
C TRP A 115 -7.08 22.80 5.02
N THR A 116 -7.01 23.39 3.82
CA THR A 116 -7.43 24.79 3.59
C THR A 116 -8.76 24.91 2.87
N GLY A 117 -9.27 23.80 2.31
CA GLY A 117 -10.43 23.78 1.44
C GLY A 117 -10.23 24.46 0.07
N LYS A 118 -9.04 25.01 -0.20
CA LYS A 118 -8.76 25.71 -1.47
C LYS A 118 -8.58 24.70 -2.59
N SER A 119 -9.23 24.96 -3.73
CA SER A 119 -9.14 24.11 -4.91
C SER A 119 -8.67 24.85 -6.15
N VAL A 120 -7.92 24.15 -7.01
CA VAL A 120 -7.59 24.57 -8.37
C VAL A 120 -8.24 23.57 -9.32
N LYS A 121 -8.92 24.06 -10.36
CA LYS A 121 -9.56 23.24 -11.39
C LYS A 121 -8.97 23.54 -12.75
N LYS A 122 -8.77 22.51 -13.55
CA LYS A 122 -8.26 22.65 -14.91
C LYS A 122 -8.83 21.65 -15.88
N LEU A 123 -9.16 22.14 -17.07
CA LEU A 123 -9.54 21.31 -18.21
C LEU A 123 -8.29 20.77 -18.92
N VAL A 124 -8.27 19.46 -19.17
CA VAL A 124 -7.25 18.77 -19.96
C VAL A 124 -7.87 18.03 -21.14
N PRO A 125 -7.20 17.99 -22.30
CA PRO A 125 -7.70 17.30 -23.50
C PRO A 125 -7.38 15.79 -23.45
N LEU A 126 -7.72 15.15 -22.33
CA LEU A 126 -7.53 13.72 -22.08
C LEU A 126 -8.78 13.14 -21.46
N ASP A 127 -9.02 11.85 -21.71
CA ASP A 127 -10.00 11.10 -20.93
C ASP A 127 -9.60 11.06 -19.46
N HIS A 128 -10.58 11.04 -18.56
CA HIS A 128 -10.39 11.04 -17.12
C HIS A 128 -9.51 9.87 -16.60
N GLU A 129 -9.62 8.66 -17.15
CA GLU A 129 -8.76 7.53 -16.75
C GLU A 129 -7.32 7.75 -17.23
N LEU A 130 -7.14 8.18 -18.48
CA LEU A 130 -5.82 8.45 -19.04
C LEU A 130 -5.14 9.65 -18.36
N ALA A 131 -5.90 10.68 -17.99
CA ALA A 131 -5.41 11.82 -17.23
C ALA A 131 -4.91 11.38 -15.84
N ALA A 132 -5.65 10.49 -15.17
CA ALA A 132 -5.27 9.93 -13.88
C ALA A 132 -4.01 9.04 -13.99
N GLU A 133 -3.94 8.16 -14.99
CA GLU A 133 -2.75 7.33 -15.26
C GLU A 133 -1.52 8.22 -15.51
N GLN A 134 -1.62 9.22 -16.40
CA GLN A 134 -0.50 10.12 -16.68
C GLN A 134 -0.06 10.90 -15.43
N TRP A 135 -1.00 11.31 -14.58
CA TRP A 135 -0.68 11.97 -13.33
C TRP A 135 0.08 11.05 -12.37
N ILE A 136 -0.37 9.80 -12.21
CA ILE A 136 0.30 8.78 -11.40
C ILE A 136 1.69 8.52 -11.94
N ARG A 137 1.84 8.31 -13.24
CA ARG A 137 3.13 8.06 -13.88
C ARG A 137 4.08 9.22 -13.69
N TYR A 138 3.63 10.45 -13.96
CA TYR A 138 4.46 11.63 -13.77
C TYR A 138 4.95 11.80 -12.32
N THR A 139 4.09 11.47 -11.36
CA THR A 139 4.35 11.70 -9.92
C THR A 139 5.17 10.58 -9.28
N PHE A 140 4.84 9.33 -9.56
CA PHE A 140 5.37 8.17 -8.84
C PHE A 140 6.29 7.26 -9.67
N ASN A 141 6.32 7.39 -11.01
CA ASN A 141 7.21 6.59 -11.88
C ASN A 141 8.63 7.18 -11.86
N ARG A 142 9.22 7.29 -10.68
CA ARG A 142 10.55 7.87 -10.44
C ARG A 142 11.36 6.96 -9.53
N PRO A 143 12.65 6.75 -9.80
CA PRO A 143 13.53 5.99 -8.91
C PRO A 143 13.52 6.57 -7.50
N SER A 144 13.69 5.71 -6.50
CA SER A 144 13.73 6.10 -5.08
C SER A 144 12.44 6.73 -4.54
N THR A 145 11.30 6.57 -5.22
CA THR A 145 10.00 6.94 -4.66
C THR A 145 9.68 6.05 -3.47
N VAL A 146 9.27 6.67 -2.35
CA VAL A 146 8.90 6.00 -1.11
C VAL A 146 7.50 6.44 -0.70
N ILE A 147 6.62 5.47 -0.48
CA ILE A 147 5.28 5.68 0.06
C ILE A 147 5.17 4.91 1.37
N TYR A 148 4.89 5.61 2.47
CA TYR A 148 4.73 4.95 3.78
C TYR A 148 3.42 4.17 3.85
N ASP A 149 2.29 4.80 3.54
CA ASP A 149 0.97 4.16 3.54
C ASP A 149 0.32 4.30 2.16
N LEU A 150 0.23 3.21 1.41
CA LEU A 150 -0.47 3.15 0.12
C LEU A 150 -1.81 2.41 0.27
N GLY A 151 -2.92 3.13 0.11
CA GLY A 151 -4.25 2.56 -0.02
C GLY A 151 -4.68 2.47 -1.48
N VAL A 152 -5.18 1.32 -1.90
CA VAL A 152 -5.64 1.08 -3.28
C VAL A 152 -7.04 0.45 -3.22
N ASP A 153 -8.03 1.19 -3.75
CA ASP A 153 -9.38 0.71 -4.04
C ASP A 153 -9.61 0.83 -5.55
N ILE A 154 -9.18 -0.19 -6.30
CA ILE A 154 -9.39 -0.26 -7.74
C ILE A 154 -10.35 -1.42 -8.01
N ARG A 155 -11.50 -1.09 -8.62
CA ARG A 155 -12.57 -2.04 -8.95
C ARG A 155 -12.63 -2.22 -10.46
N LEU A 156 -11.76 -3.10 -10.96
CA LEU A 156 -11.81 -3.52 -12.36
C LEU A 156 -12.97 -4.51 -12.52
N GLY A 157 -13.86 -4.24 -13.47
CA GLY A 157 -14.98 -5.14 -13.77
C GLY A 157 -14.61 -6.06 -14.94
N PHE A 158 -14.95 -7.34 -14.82
CA PHE A 158 -14.93 -8.30 -15.95
C PHE A 158 -16.04 -8.06 -16.99
N SER A 159 -16.98 -7.14 -16.71
CA SER A 159 -18.08 -6.85 -17.61
C SER A 159 -17.70 -5.79 -18.63
N ILE A 160 -18.51 -5.72 -19.70
CA ILE A 160 -18.57 -4.67 -20.71
C ILE A 160 -18.59 -3.23 -20.11
N PHE A 161 -18.89 -3.11 -18.81
CA PHE A 161 -19.04 -1.88 -18.03
C PHE A 161 -17.93 -1.64 -16.98
N GLY A 162 -16.91 -2.50 -16.86
CA GLY A 162 -15.80 -2.32 -15.92
C GLY A 162 -14.74 -1.30 -16.40
N CYS A 163 -13.99 -0.71 -15.46
CA CYS A 163 -12.75 0.00 -15.79
C CYS A 163 -11.80 -0.97 -16.53
N ARG A 164 -11.48 -0.68 -17.80
CA ARG A 164 -10.61 -1.55 -18.63
C ARG A 164 -9.13 -1.28 -18.41
N HIS A 165 -8.80 -0.18 -17.75
CA HIS A 165 -7.45 0.34 -17.64
C HIS A 165 -7.15 0.67 -16.17
N CYS A 166 -6.11 0.05 -15.61
CA CYS A 166 -5.65 0.35 -14.26
C CYS A 166 -4.82 1.63 -14.26
N ILE A 167 -5.23 2.66 -13.53
CA ILE A 167 -4.48 3.93 -13.44
C ILE A 167 -3.15 3.78 -12.70
N LEU A 168 -2.99 2.72 -11.89
CA LEU A 168 -1.76 2.37 -11.20
C LEU A 168 -0.88 1.49 -12.09
N ASN A 169 -0.40 2.08 -13.18
CA ASN A 169 0.50 1.46 -14.14
C ASN A 169 1.89 2.12 -14.05
N LEU A 170 2.80 1.52 -13.28
CA LEU A 170 4.13 2.07 -13.01
C LEU A 170 5.21 1.15 -13.59
N ASP A 171 6.13 1.73 -14.35
CA ASP A 171 7.24 1.00 -14.98
C ASP A 171 8.39 0.77 -13.98
N ILE A 172 8.61 1.77 -13.11
CA ILE A 172 9.68 1.80 -12.13
C ILE A 172 9.12 1.35 -10.77
N PRO A 173 9.70 0.30 -10.15
CA PRO A 173 9.33 -0.12 -8.81
C PRO A 173 9.55 0.99 -7.78
N MET A 174 8.70 1.04 -6.76
CA MET A 174 8.82 1.99 -5.65
C MET A 174 8.90 1.30 -4.29
N THR A 175 9.40 1.99 -3.27
CA THR A 175 9.38 1.45 -1.91
C THR A 175 8.02 1.72 -1.28
N ILE A 176 7.33 0.65 -0.87
CA ILE A 176 6.03 0.73 -0.17
C ILE A 176 6.21 0.09 1.20
N ILE A 177 5.99 0.87 2.26
CA ILE A 177 6.15 0.34 3.63
C ILE A 177 4.89 -0.42 4.04
N ASN A 178 3.71 0.19 3.90
CA ASN A 178 2.42 -0.41 4.21
C ASN A 178 1.50 -0.32 2.99
N LEU A 179 0.89 -1.44 2.63
CA LEU A 179 -0.05 -1.55 1.53
C LEU A 179 -1.42 -1.98 2.04
N ILE A 180 -2.47 -1.27 1.64
CA ILE A 180 -3.85 -1.59 1.96
C ILE A 180 -4.61 -1.79 0.65
N LEU A 181 -5.04 -3.01 0.38
CA LEU A 181 -5.84 -3.38 -0.79
C LEU A 181 -7.28 -3.64 -0.34
N THR A 182 -8.21 -2.77 -0.74
CA THR A 182 -9.62 -2.85 -0.31
C THR A 182 -10.50 -3.60 -1.31
N LYS A 183 -11.80 -3.74 -0.98
CA LYS A 183 -12.79 -4.55 -1.69
C LYS A 183 -12.93 -4.14 -3.15
N GLY A 184 -12.59 -5.06 -4.06
CA GLY A 184 -12.75 -4.90 -5.51
C GLY A 184 -11.56 -5.36 -6.32
N PHE A 185 -10.43 -5.62 -5.67
CA PHE A 185 -9.26 -6.20 -6.33
C PHE A 185 -9.45 -7.71 -6.48
N THR A 186 -9.76 -8.15 -7.70
CA THR A 186 -9.97 -9.57 -8.04
C THR A 186 -8.86 -10.14 -8.92
N GLN A 187 -8.04 -9.30 -9.58
CA GLN A 187 -6.90 -9.78 -10.37
C GLN A 187 -5.91 -8.66 -10.76
N GLY A 188 -4.62 -9.00 -10.80
CA GLY A 188 -3.57 -8.29 -11.55
C GLY A 188 -3.18 -6.92 -11.00
N LEU A 189 -2.33 -6.88 -9.97
CA LEU A 189 -1.77 -5.63 -9.48
C LEU A 189 -0.56 -5.26 -10.35
N CYS A 190 -0.66 -4.20 -11.16
CA CYS A 190 0.48 -3.66 -11.91
C CYS A 190 1.43 -2.84 -11.01
N LEU A 191 1.66 -3.31 -9.77
CA LEU A 191 2.46 -2.64 -8.76
C LEU A 191 3.71 -3.45 -8.49
N LYS A 192 4.87 -2.81 -8.65
CA LYS A 192 6.16 -3.41 -8.33
C LYS A 192 6.77 -2.68 -7.15
N ALA A 193 7.21 -3.43 -6.15
CA ALA A 193 7.92 -2.90 -5.00
C ALA A 193 9.43 -3.17 -5.11
N THR A 194 10.27 -2.20 -4.73
CA THR A 194 11.74 -2.38 -4.70
C THR A 194 12.19 -3.33 -3.58
N VAL A 195 11.38 -3.45 -2.54
CA VAL A 195 11.59 -4.33 -1.39
C VAL A 195 10.25 -4.92 -0.95
N PRO A 196 10.25 -6.09 -0.27
CA PRO A 196 9.04 -6.64 0.31
C PRO A 196 8.28 -5.65 1.20
N VAL A 197 6.97 -5.56 1.00
CA VAL A 197 6.09 -4.70 1.81
C VAL A 197 6.17 -5.15 3.28
N LYS A 198 6.33 -4.20 4.20
CA LYS A 198 6.44 -4.52 5.63
C LYS A 198 5.11 -4.99 6.20
N ARG A 199 4.01 -4.30 5.88
CA ARG A 199 2.65 -4.65 6.32
C ARG A 199 1.66 -4.56 5.16
N LEU A 200 1.03 -5.67 4.84
CA LEU A 200 -0.04 -5.76 3.86
C LEU A 200 -1.37 -6.00 4.59
N LYS A 201 -2.38 -5.19 4.29
CA LYS A 201 -3.76 -5.45 4.65
C LYS A 201 -4.55 -5.68 3.36
N ILE A 202 -5.21 -6.82 3.25
CA ILE A 202 -5.91 -7.24 2.04
C ILE A 202 -7.30 -7.77 2.36
N ASN A 203 -8.23 -7.62 1.42
CA ASN A 203 -9.55 -8.21 1.54
C ASN A 203 -9.49 -9.73 1.39
N ASN A 204 -9.09 -10.22 0.22
CA ASN A 204 -8.98 -11.65 -0.09
C ASN A 204 -7.64 -11.94 -0.77
N LEU A 205 -7.11 -13.15 -0.62
CA LEU A 205 -5.86 -13.57 -1.23
C LEU A 205 -6.05 -13.86 -2.73
N PHE A 206 -5.07 -13.47 -3.53
CA PHE A 206 -4.94 -13.80 -4.94
C PHE A 206 -3.46 -13.92 -5.31
N GLY A 207 -3.17 -14.54 -6.46
CA GLY A 207 -1.81 -14.77 -6.92
C GLY A 207 -1.12 -13.50 -7.41
N ASP A 208 -0.39 -12.82 -6.54
CA ASP A 208 0.47 -11.68 -6.89
C ASP A 208 1.77 -11.71 -6.08
N ASP A 209 2.88 -11.34 -6.72
CA ASP A 209 4.21 -11.45 -6.10
C ASP A 209 4.42 -10.44 -4.98
N ILE A 210 3.77 -9.27 -5.02
CA ILE A 210 3.84 -8.32 -3.89
C ILE A 210 3.16 -8.89 -2.64
N ILE A 211 2.11 -9.68 -2.84
CA ILE A 211 1.35 -10.33 -1.76
C ILE A 211 2.19 -11.47 -1.19
N LYS A 212 2.73 -12.34 -2.06
CA LYS A 212 3.55 -13.49 -1.65
C LYS A 212 4.75 -13.06 -0.82
N THR A 213 5.42 -11.97 -1.20
CA THR A 213 6.67 -11.55 -0.55
C THR A 213 6.47 -10.67 0.67
N ALA A 214 5.26 -10.16 0.95
CA ALA A 214 5.02 -9.27 2.09
C ALA A 214 5.41 -9.91 3.44
N ARG A 215 6.01 -9.11 4.34
CA ARG A 215 6.56 -9.63 5.62
C ARG A 215 5.50 -9.91 6.67
N SER A 216 4.42 -9.14 6.68
CA SER A 216 3.31 -9.26 7.61
C SER A 216 2.01 -9.01 6.84
N ILE A 217 1.06 -9.93 6.94
CA ILE A 217 -0.17 -9.93 6.13
C ILE A 217 -1.39 -10.01 7.05
N THR A 218 -2.35 -9.13 6.83
CA THR A 218 -3.68 -9.19 7.44
C THR A 218 -4.72 -9.40 6.34
N VAL A 219 -5.37 -10.57 6.36
CA VAL A 219 -6.48 -10.89 5.47
C VAL A 219 -7.78 -10.63 6.20
N THR A 220 -8.56 -9.67 5.68
CA THR A 220 -9.79 -9.22 6.35
C THR A 220 -11.03 -10.04 6.01
N HIS A 221 -11.02 -10.67 4.83
CA HIS A 221 -12.09 -11.50 4.30
C HIS A 221 -11.48 -12.74 3.64
N TYR A 222 -11.00 -13.67 4.47
CA TYR A 222 -10.46 -14.93 3.99
C TYR A 222 -11.57 -15.77 3.36
N ASN A 223 -11.32 -16.27 2.15
CA ASN A 223 -12.16 -17.25 1.47
C ASN A 223 -11.34 -18.53 1.31
N HIS A 224 -11.95 -19.68 1.60
CA HIS A 224 -11.33 -21.01 1.44
C HIS A 224 -10.80 -21.26 0.03
N THR A 225 -11.38 -20.62 -1.01
CA THR A 225 -10.82 -20.72 -2.38
C THR A 225 -9.42 -20.10 -2.52
N GLY A 226 -9.03 -19.23 -1.58
CA GLY A 226 -7.72 -18.59 -1.52
C GLY A 226 -6.68 -19.38 -0.73
N PHE A 227 -6.99 -20.61 -0.28
CA PHE A 227 -6.10 -21.42 0.53
C PHE A 227 -4.76 -21.73 -0.15
N GLU A 228 -4.78 -22.04 -1.45
CA GLU A 228 -3.55 -22.26 -2.23
C GLU A 228 -2.63 -21.03 -2.24
N HIS A 229 -3.22 -19.83 -2.27
CA HIS A 229 -2.45 -18.59 -2.18
C HIS A 229 -1.88 -18.37 -0.77
N LEU A 230 -2.59 -18.80 0.28
CA LEU A 230 -2.12 -18.75 1.66
C LEU A 230 -0.86 -19.62 1.87
N LEU A 231 -0.84 -20.82 1.28
CA LEU A 231 0.31 -21.74 1.34
C LEU A 231 1.57 -21.12 0.74
N GLY A 232 1.42 -20.37 -0.36
CA GLY A 232 2.53 -19.72 -1.07
C GLY A 232 3.07 -18.41 -0.47
N LEU A 233 2.48 -17.90 0.62
CA LEU A 233 2.97 -16.66 1.25
C LEU A 233 4.34 -16.87 1.89
N GLN A 234 5.20 -15.86 1.94
CA GLN A 234 6.52 -15.88 2.60
C GLN A 234 6.55 -15.02 3.87
N ALA A 235 5.39 -14.56 4.33
CA ALA A 235 5.26 -13.71 5.50
C ALA A 235 5.77 -14.40 6.78
N ASN A 236 6.34 -13.60 7.68
CA ASN A 236 6.66 -14.02 9.05
C ASN A 236 5.42 -13.92 9.95
N GLN A 237 4.44 -13.09 9.57
CA GLN A 237 3.22 -12.89 10.33
C GLN A 237 2.00 -12.91 9.42
N ILE A 238 1.01 -13.72 9.75
CA ILE A 238 -0.26 -13.81 9.02
C ILE A 238 -1.40 -13.70 10.02
N TYR A 239 -2.35 -12.80 9.76
CA TYR A 239 -3.56 -12.62 10.55
C TYR A 239 -4.80 -12.79 9.68
N LEU A 240 -5.66 -13.76 10.00
CA LEU A 240 -6.94 -14.01 9.34
C LEU A 240 -8.08 -13.55 10.26
N SER A 241 -8.78 -12.48 9.88
CA SER A 241 -9.61 -11.74 10.85
C SER A 241 -11.07 -12.16 10.95
N ASN A 242 -11.58 -13.04 10.09
CA ASN A 242 -13.04 -13.22 9.99
C ASN A 242 -13.53 -14.63 9.64
N VAL A 243 -12.68 -15.50 9.10
CA VAL A 243 -13.05 -16.88 8.72
C VAL A 243 -11.96 -17.80 9.26
N PRO A 244 -12.32 -18.81 10.08
CA PRO A 244 -11.35 -19.82 10.51
C PRO A 244 -10.92 -20.72 9.37
N PHE A 245 -9.83 -21.43 9.60
CA PHE A 245 -9.56 -22.63 8.83
C PHE A 245 -10.67 -23.67 9.01
N SER A 246 -11.02 -24.37 7.92
CA SER A 246 -11.60 -25.70 8.05
C SER A 246 -10.57 -26.68 8.63
N PHE A 247 -11.03 -27.81 9.16
CA PHE A 247 -10.13 -28.80 9.75
C PHE A 247 -9.10 -29.36 8.74
N ASP A 248 -9.52 -29.61 7.49
CA ASP A 248 -8.63 -30.10 6.44
C ASP A 248 -7.63 -29.04 5.97
N GLU A 249 -8.05 -27.78 5.83
CA GLU A 249 -7.12 -26.67 5.53
C GLU A 249 -6.12 -26.51 6.66
N LEU A 250 -6.54 -26.54 7.92
CA LEU A 250 -5.63 -26.41 9.05
C LEU A 250 -4.59 -27.54 9.07
N THR A 251 -5.05 -28.79 8.90
CA THR A 251 -4.17 -29.95 8.82
C THR A 251 -3.15 -29.78 7.69
N THR A 252 -3.62 -29.38 6.50
CA THR A 252 -2.76 -29.16 5.32
C THR A 252 -1.79 -28.01 5.54
N TYR A 253 -2.26 -26.93 6.16
CA TYR A 253 -1.46 -25.75 6.46
C TYR A 253 -0.33 -26.07 7.43
N CYS A 254 -0.61 -26.76 8.53
CA CYS A 254 0.41 -27.20 9.49
C CYS A 254 1.49 -28.07 8.82
N ARG A 255 1.08 -29.03 7.98
CA ARG A 255 2.03 -29.88 7.21
C ARG A 255 2.86 -29.09 6.20
N SER A 256 2.31 -28.02 5.63
CA SER A 256 3.06 -27.17 4.69
C SER A 256 4.11 -26.30 5.38
N ILE A 257 3.85 -25.90 6.63
CA ILE A 257 4.74 -25.03 7.41
C ILE A 257 5.99 -25.78 7.86
N SER A 258 5.89 -27.08 8.13
CA SER A 258 6.93 -27.92 8.75
C SER A 258 8.18 -28.19 7.89
N GLY A 259 8.59 -27.23 7.06
CA GLY A 259 9.86 -27.22 6.35
C GLY A 259 10.24 -25.88 5.69
N HIS A 260 9.43 -24.82 5.85
CA HIS A 260 9.56 -23.60 5.02
C HIS A 260 9.47 -22.28 5.80
N ARG A 261 9.21 -22.31 7.11
CA ARG A 261 9.02 -21.10 7.92
C ARG A 261 10.17 -20.89 8.91
N PRO A 262 10.65 -19.64 9.08
CA PRO A 262 11.69 -19.34 10.05
C PRO A 262 11.15 -19.37 11.49
N ILE A 263 12.05 -19.60 12.45
CA ILE A 263 11.79 -19.37 13.88
C ILE A 263 11.27 -17.94 14.08
N GLY A 264 10.22 -17.79 14.88
CA GLY A 264 9.50 -16.53 15.08
C GLY A 264 8.36 -16.29 14.09
N PHE A 265 8.10 -17.23 13.16
CA PHE A 265 6.88 -17.21 12.35
C PHE A 265 5.63 -17.34 13.23
N ARG A 266 4.58 -16.58 12.89
CA ARG A 266 3.29 -16.63 13.57
C ARG A 266 2.13 -16.47 12.60
N CYS A 267 1.24 -17.45 12.56
CA CYS A 267 -0.07 -17.35 11.94
C CYS A 267 -1.14 -17.32 13.03
N GLN A 268 -2.06 -16.37 12.94
CA GLN A 268 -3.19 -16.26 13.84
C GLN A 268 -4.47 -16.16 13.03
N SER A 269 -5.44 -16.99 13.37
CA SER A 269 -6.78 -16.97 12.78
C SER A 269 -7.80 -16.78 13.89
N VAL A 270 -8.81 -15.95 13.65
CA VAL A 270 -10.01 -15.97 14.49
C VAL A 270 -10.59 -17.38 14.43
N MET A 271 -10.95 -17.94 15.59
CA MET A 271 -11.64 -19.22 15.65
C MET A 271 -13.10 -19.05 15.28
N GLY A 272 -13.56 -19.88 14.34
CA GLY A 272 -14.94 -20.31 14.35
C GLY A 272 -15.04 -21.42 15.39
N ARG A 273 -16.21 -21.50 16.00
CA ARG A 273 -16.52 -22.47 17.05
C ARG A 273 -16.08 -23.88 16.62
N ASN A 274 -15.40 -24.59 17.53
CA ASN A 274 -15.19 -26.05 17.51
C ASN A 274 -14.11 -26.62 16.56
N ILE A 275 -12.87 -26.09 16.54
CA ILE A 275 -11.73 -26.93 16.09
C ILE A 275 -11.33 -27.83 17.26
N ASP A 276 -11.53 -29.13 17.11
CA ASP A 276 -11.02 -30.12 18.05
C ASP A 276 -9.51 -30.26 17.86
N LEU A 277 -8.75 -29.60 18.74
CA LEU A 277 -7.30 -29.66 18.68
C LEU A 277 -6.74 -31.05 19.03
N ASN A 278 -7.46 -31.88 19.79
CA ASN A 278 -7.02 -33.25 20.08
C ASN A 278 -7.05 -34.09 18.81
N LEU A 279 -8.14 -33.99 18.04
CA LEU A 279 -8.25 -34.65 16.73
C LEU A 279 -7.18 -34.15 15.75
N LEU A 280 -6.87 -32.84 15.78
CA LEU A 280 -5.79 -32.28 14.97
C LEU A 280 -4.42 -32.86 15.38
N ALA A 281 -4.18 -32.99 16.68
CA ALA A 281 -2.95 -33.56 17.22
C ALA A 281 -2.76 -35.01 16.77
N GLU A 282 -3.79 -35.84 16.88
CA GLU A 282 -3.79 -37.23 16.38
C GLU A 282 -3.46 -37.27 14.89
N ARG A 283 -4.12 -36.43 14.07
CA ARG A 283 -3.92 -36.41 12.60
C ARG A 283 -2.54 -35.92 12.17
N LEU A 284 -1.87 -35.15 13.02
CA LEU A 284 -0.53 -34.61 12.79
C LEU A 284 0.57 -35.35 13.55
N ASN A 285 0.24 -36.42 14.30
CA ASN A 285 1.14 -37.12 15.22
C ASN A 285 1.87 -36.13 16.16
N ALA A 286 1.15 -35.13 16.65
CA ALA A 286 1.69 -34.09 17.51
C ALA A 286 1.71 -34.53 18.97
N ARG A 287 2.69 -34.06 19.73
CA ARG A 287 2.74 -34.24 21.19
C ARG A 287 1.96 -33.13 21.90
N GLU A 288 1.27 -33.47 22.98
CA GLU A 288 0.68 -32.48 23.88
C GLU A 288 1.78 -31.83 24.72
N THR A 289 1.77 -30.49 24.83
CA THR A 289 2.80 -29.70 25.50
C THR A 289 2.23 -28.38 26.03
N PHE A 290 3.02 -27.65 26.81
CA PHE A 290 2.72 -26.30 27.27
C PHE A 290 3.72 -25.28 26.71
N LEU A 291 3.18 -24.20 26.13
CA LEU A 291 3.96 -23.06 25.64
C LEU A 291 3.46 -21.77 26.30
N HIS A 292 4.29 -21.14 27.13
CA HIS A 292 3.89 -19.99 27.94
C HIS A 292 2.61 -20.25 28.75
N GLU A 293 2.58 -21.36 29.51
CA GLU A 293 1.43 -21.79 30.35
C GLU A 293 0.15 -22.11 29.57
N ARG A 294 0.21 -22.17 28.24
CA ARG A 294 -0.93 -22.51 27.38
C ARG A 294 -0.77 -23.91 26.83
N LYS A 295 -1.82 -24.73 26.97
CA LYS A 295 -1.90 -26.04 26.31
C LYS A 295 -1.77 -25.85 24.80
N CYS A 296 -0.85 -26.58 24.20
CA CYS A 296 -0.57 -26.55 22.78
C CYS A 296 -0.14 -27.93 22.29
N PHE A 297 -0.27 -28.15 20.99
CA PHE A 297 0.26 -29.34 20.34
C PHE A 297 1.51 -28.97 19.57
N THR A 298 2.54 -29.79 19.74
CA THR A 298 3.86 -29.55 19.19
C THR A 298 4.21 -30.61 18.16
N ILE A 299 4.62 -30.16 16.98
CA ILE A 299 5.08 -30.98 15.87
C ILE A 299 6.55 -30.65 15.65
N SER A 300 7.44 -31.64 15.74
CA SER A 300 8.85 -31.44 15.42
C SER A 300 8.95 -31.09 13.93
N ILE A 301 9.63 -29.99 13.61
CA ILE A 301 9.93 -29.64 12.22
C ILE A 301 11.27 -30.27 11.83
N ASP A 302 12.30 -30.00 12.63
CA ASP A 302 13.65 -30.52 12.47
C ASP A 302 14.39 -30.61 13.82
N ASP A 303 15.71 -30.65 13.80
CA ASP A 303 16.55 -30.71 15.00
C ASP A 303 16.66 -29.39 15.76
N THR A 304 16.22 -28.28 15.14
CA THR A 304 16.38 -26.92 15.65
C THR A 304 15.07 -26.21 15.93
N SER A 305 13.96 -26.66 15.33
CA SER A 305 12.68 -25.97 15.37
C SER A 305 11.47 -26.91 15.55
N GLU A 306 10.41 -26.34 16.11
CA GLU A 306 9.14 -27.01 16.35
C GLU A 306 7.96 -26.08 16.01
N LEU A 307 6.86 -26.67 15.56
CA LEU A 307 5.60 -25.99 15.29
C LEU A 307 4.66 -26.18 16.48
N ASN A 308 4.23 -25.09 17.09
CA ASN A 308 3.28 -25.12 18.20
C ASN A 308 1.92 -24.58 17.74
N VAL A 309 0.87 -25.35 17.98
CA VAL A 309 -0.52 -24.99 17.65
C VAL A 309 -1.32 -24.89 18.95
N SER A 310 -1.90 -23.72 19.21
CA SER A 310 -2.61 -23.45 20.47
C SER A 310 -3.87 -22.63 20.25
N ASN A 311 -4.76 -22.71 21.23
CA ASN A 311 -5.88 -21.81 21.37
C ASN A 311 -5.50 -20.68 22.32
N LEU A 312 -5.61 -19.44 21.86
CA LEU A 312 -5.41 -18.24 22.67
C LEU A 312 -6.71 -17.43 22.64
N TYR A 313 -7.50 -17.54 23.71
CA TYR A 313 -8.87 -17.01 23.76
C TYR A 313 -9.70 -17.54 22.57
N ASP A 314 -10.26 -16.64 21.76
CA ASP A 314 -11.05 -16.94 20.57
C ASP A 314 -10.21 -17.02 19.28
N ALA A 315 -8.90 -17.27 19.38
CA ALA A 315 -8.00 -17.33 18.24
C ALA A 315 -7.15 -18.62 18.23
N LEU A 316 -7.04 -19.20 17.04
CA LEU A 316 -6.08 -20.25 16.76
C LEU A 316 -4.73 -19.58 16.47
N VAL A 317 -3.69 -20.04 17.14
CA VAL A 317 -2.33 -19.52 17.01
C VAL A 317 -1.39 -20.66 16.62
N ILE A 318 -0.68 -20.46 15.51
CA ILE A 318 0.32 -21.37 14.96
C ILE A 318 1.65 -20.63 14.96
N GLU A 319 2.63 -21.14 15.70
CA GLU A 319 3.93 -20.49 15.90
C GLU A 319 5.07 -21.47 15.60
N VAL A 320 6.15 -20.98 14.98
CA VAL A 320 7.40 -21.76 14.83
C VAL A 320 8.40 -21.25 15.85
N ASN A 321 8.81 -22.13 16.75
CA ASN A 321 9.73 -21.83 17.84
C ASN A 321 10.99 -22.69 17.74
N ALA A 322 12.01 -22.33 18.53
CA ALA A 322 13.17 -23.19 18.70
C ALA A 322 12.75 -24.49 19.41
N LYS A 323 13.37 -25.61 19.06
CA LYS A 323 13.07 -26.91 19.65
C LYS A 323 13.29 -26.87 21.17
N GLY A 324 12.34 -27.44 21.92
CA GLY A 324 12.39 -27.47 23.38
C GLY A 324 11.88 -26.18 24.05
N THR A 325 11.24 -25.28 23.29
CA THR A 325 10.57 -24.12 23.88
C THR A 325 9.27 -24.55 24.57
N ALA A 326 8.53 -25.49 23.97
CA ALA A 326 7.37 -26.10 24.60
C ALA A 326 7.78 -27.27 25.51
N ILE A 327 7.18 -27.30 26.70
CA ILE A 327 7.49 -28.24 27.79
C ILE A 327 6.45 -29.35 27.80
N ASP A 328 6.85 -30.59 28.02
CA ASP A 328 5.93 -31.71 28.16
C ASP A 328 5.09 -31.58 29.46
N PRO A 329 3.83 -32.05 29.46
CA PRO A 329 3.04 -32.14 30.69
C PRO A 329 3.77 -33.01 31.74
N GLU A 330 3.80 -32.53 32.98
CA GLU A 330 4.32 -33.30 34.13
C GLU A 330 3.50 -34.56 34.44
#